data_AF-N1QPG3-F1
#
_entry.id   AF-N1QPG3-F1
#
_cell.length_a   1.000
_cell.length_b   1.000
_cell.length_c   1.000
_cell.angle_alpha   90.00
_cell.angle_beta   90.00
_cell.angle_gamma   90.00
#
_symmetry.space_group_name_H-M   'P 1'
#
loop_
_entity.id
_entity.type
_entity.pdbx_description
1 polymer ?
#
loop_
_entity_poly.entity_id
_entity_poly.type
_entity_poly.pdbx_seq_one_letter_code
_entity_poly.pdbx_strand_id
1 'polypeptide(L)'
;MELRSGRRLTSLPPRNKSSPSNIDIGQDEDMISTLPDHLLLGILERLHLREALRIGAASTRWRHLPHQLSHLELGVDQFHGATPVEIMDAFTGAVRRLLSVSPPPCPACSRAIKTLVLRFYMLDPLQLSSISGGVEDVVSRRETRWLPVFIFTAVSTTDDTTQLLAKMGQAERFMSFSRACPVAFRWLTRLTLENLAFGEDDVAGLIKACDKLKHLILKSCRLVDHHSALKIDTPCSGLQELRFIDFACTCIELISVPKLREIWCWSWPCESPPVHFGHVPQLLEVNLGSRAGVWQAPFALSECLSATNLSRLYLNFGCEMIWIQPEHPKHLTTIFRNLTEVYLYYIFPECDLNWTMFLVEAAPALLNFTLLRNQHPCVKPSAHSAQKTNMLWEPSKDWKHLNLKLLVMAGFEEEDKVTNYLRLFMERAVGLKRIELRGKHPCDKCNAMDLELESTRSLVDKASRYRIKERLTHEFSLSVKITIC
;
A
#
# COMPACT_ATOMS: atom_id res chain seq x y z
N MET A 1 66.92 35.21 67.83
CA MET A 1 67.37 36.27 66.90
C MET A 1 66.14 36.71 66.12
N GLU A 2 65.93 38.01 66.14
CA GLU A 2 64.79 38.87 65.76
C GLU A 2 63.95 38.50 64.52
N LEU A 3 62.72 38.97 64.29
CA LEU A 3 61.68 39.69 65.05
C LEU A 3 60.41 39.71 64.14
N ARG A 4 59.24 39.55 64.78
CA ARG A 4 57.95 40.24 64.53
C ARG A 4 57.35 40.31 63.11
N SER A 5 56.17 39.71 62.99
CA SER A 5 54.85 40.35 62.81
C SER A 5 53.80 39.23 62.80
N GLY A 6 52.62 39.24 63.40
CA GLY A 6 51.78 40.28 63.98
C GLY A 6 50.34 39.76 63.99
N ARG A 7 49.98 39.01 65.05
CA ARG A 7 48.65 38.68 65.63
C ARG A 7 47.36 38.74 64.76
N ARG A 8 46.57 37.65 64.78
CA ARG A 8 45.24 37.61 65.43
C ARG A 8 44.69 36.17 65.67
N LEU A 9 44.41 35.93 66.96
CA LEU A 9 43.51 35.01 67.68
C LEU A 9 42.87 33.78 67.03
N THR A 10 43.21 32.61 67.58
CA THR A 10 42.36 31.42 67.88
C THR A 10 41.52 31.71 69.16
N SER A 11 40.41 31.06 69.56
CA SER A 11 39.70 29.79 69.31
C SER A 11 38.40 29.74 70.16
N LEU A 12 37.40 28.91 69.80
CA LEU A 12 36.69 27.88 70.62
C LEU A 12 35.39 27.36 69.89
N PRO A 13 34.82 26.16 70.23
CA PRO A 13 34.42 25.13 69.26
C PRO A 13 32.90 24.73 69.33
N PRO A 14 32.47 23.48 69.00
CA PRO A 14 31.77 23.11 67.77
C PRO A 14 30.27 22.76 67.96
N ARG A 15 29.49 22.68 66.87
CA ARG A 15 28.31 21.78 66.84
C ARG A 15 27.80 21.47 65.43
N ASN A 16 27.72 20.18 65.16
CA ASN A 16 27.15 19.49 64.00
C ASN A 16 25.88 20.14 63.44
N LYS A 17 25.77 20.15 62.11
CA LYS A 17 24.58 19.66 61.40
C LYS A 17 25.01 19.12 60.04
N SER A 18 24.76 17.82 59.90
CA SER A 18 24.84 17.01 58.69
C SER A 18 24.20 17.69 57.48
N SER A 19 24.95 17.81 56.39
CA SER A 19 24.42 17.94 55.04
C SER A 19 24.66 16.62 54.30
N PRO A 20 23.68 16.08 53.57
CA PRO A 20 23.76 14.74 53.02
C PRO A 20 24.86 14.65 51.97
N SER A 21 25.53 13.49 51.97
CA SER A 21 26.28 12.92 50.87
C SER A 21 26.04 13.63 49.53
N ASN A 22 27.13 14.13 48.93
CA ASN A 22 27.24 14.20 47.47
C ASN A 22 26.69 12.88 46.93
N ILE A 23 25.48 12.92 46.37
CA ILE A 23 25.08 11.94 45.39
C ILE A 23 26.03 12.23 44.25
N ASP A 24 27.07 11.40 44.19
CA ASP A 24 27.84 11.20 42.98
C ASP A 24 26.80 10.88 41.91
N ILE A 25 26.45 11.88 41.10
CA ILE A 25 25.66 11.67 39.89
C ILE A 25 26.62 10.88 39.03
N GLY A 26 26.51 9.55 39.17
CA GLY A 26 27.28 8.60 38.41
C GLY A 26 27.28 9.05 36.97
N GLN A 27 28.48 9.08 36.40
CA GLN A 27 28.66 9.19 34.96
C GLN A 27 27.57 8.34 34.32
N ASP A 28 26.75 8.99 33.49
CA ASP A 28 25.73 8.35 32.68
C ASP A 28 26.50 7.43 31.71
N GLU A 29 26.91 6.25 32.19
CA GLU A 29 27.71 5.31 31.43
C GLU A 29 26.87 4.92 30.23
N ASP A 30 27.39 5.16 29.03
CA ASP A 30 26.74 4.81 27.78
C ASP A 30 26.71 3.28 27.64
N MET A 31 25.75 2.67 28.34
CA MET A 31 25.54 1.23 28.41
C MET A 31 25.24 0.65 27.03
N ILE A 32 24.67 1.44 26.12
CA ILE A 32 24.35 0.99 24.77
C ILE A 32 25.64 0.81 23.97
N SER A 33 26.60 1.75 24.08
CA SER A 33 27.92 1.62 23.44
C SER A 33 28.76 0.42 23.90
N THR A 34 28.39 -0.22 25.02
CA THR A 34 29.03 -1.47 25.48
C THR A 34 28.61 -2.70 24.66
N LEU A 35 27.53 -2.62 23.88
CA LEU A 35 27.06 -3.74 23.07
C LEU A 35 28.05 -4.09 21.93
N PRO A 36 28.12 -5.36 21.51
CA PRO A 36 28.86 -5.78 20.32
C PRO A 36 28.37 -5.11 19.03
N ASP A 37 29.27 -4.92 18.06
CA ASP A 37 28.98 -4.24 16.78
C ASP A 37 27.75 -4.80 16.07
N HIS A 38 27.57 -6.12 16.05
CA HIS A 38 26.44 -6.74 15.38
C HIS A 38 25.08 -6.37 16.00
N LEU A 39 25.02 -6.12 17.31
CA LEU A 39 23.81 -5.64 17.99
C LEU A 39 23.59 -4.14 17.73
N LEU A 40 24.67 -3.34 17.75
CA LEU A 40 24.61 -1.91 17.42
C LEU A 40 24.16 -1.68 15.97
N LEU A 41 24.67 -2.47 15.03
CA LEU A 41 24.19 -2.49 13.64
C LEU A 41 22.73 -2.87 13.56
N GLY A 42 22.31 -3.92 14.29
CA GLY A 42 20.91 -4.32 14.33
C GLY A 42 19.97 -3.24 14.89
N ILE A 43 20.47 -2.35 15.77
CA ILE A 43 19.74 -1.17 16.22
C ILE A 43 19.70 -0.12 15.11
N LEU A 44 20.85 0.23 14.52
CA LEU A 44 20.93 1.24 13.45
C LEU A 44 20.10 0.86 12.21
N GLU A 45 20.03 -0.42 11.86
CA GLU A 45 19.23 -0.93 10.73
C GLU A 45 17.71 -0.77 10.93
N ARG A 46 17.25 -0.48 12.15
CA ARG A 46 15.84 -0.20 12.46
C ARG A 46 15.52 1.30 12.50
N LEU A 47 16.53 2.16 12.41
CA LEU A 47 16.37 3.61 12.42
C LEU A 47 16.27 4.15 11.00
N HIS A 48 15.74 5.37 10.86
CA HIS A 48 15.85 6.08 9.59
C HIS A 48 17.33 6.36 9.29
N LEU A 49 17.72 6.26 8.02
CA LEU A 49 19.11 6.40 7.59
C LEU A 49 19.76 7.71 8.10
N ARG A 50 19.01 8.81 8.10
CA ARG A 50 19.46 10.11 8.63
C ARG A 50 19.82 10.06 10.12
N GLU A 51 19.04 9.34 10.91
CA GLU A 51 19.27 9.16 12.35
C GLU A 51 20.46 8.24 12.60
N ALA A 52 20.53 7.13 11.86
CA ALA A 52 21.66 6.21 11.93
C ALA A 52 23.00 6.90 11.62
N LEU A 53 23.02 7.77 10.61
CA LEU A 53 24.20 8.58 10.26
C LEU A 53 24.53 9.61 11.34
N ARG A 54 23.53 10.27 11.93
CA ARG A 54 23.73 11.23 13.03
C ARG A 54 24.31 10.57 14.28
N ILE A 55 23.77 9.41 14.66
CA ILE A 55 24.28 8.64 15.81
C ILE A 55 25.72 8.19 15.57
N GLY A 56 26.02 7.68 14.37
CA GLY A 56 27.38 7.34 14.00
C GLY A 56 28.34 8.55 14.01
N ALA A 57 27.87 9.73 13.58
CA ALA A 57 28.69 10.94 13.60
C ALA A 57 28.92 11.48 15.03
N ALA A 58 27.94 11.31 15.93
CA ALA A 58 27.99 11.79 17.30
C ALA A 58 28.81 10.90 18.24
N SER A 59 29.01 9.62 17.90
CA SER A 59 29.72 8.66 18.74
C SER A 59 30.98 8.11 18.07
N THR A 60 32.13 8.24 18.74
CA THR A 60 33.40 7.65 18.27
C THR A 60 33.32 6.13 18.15
N ARG A 61 32.51 5.48 19.01
CA ARG A 61 32.29 4.03 19.03
C ARG A 61 31.43 3.54 17.86
N TRP A 62 30.52 4.38 17.37
CA TRP A 62 29.54 4.00 16.33
C TRP A 62 29.92 4.53 14.95
N ARG A 63 30.97 5.35 14.83
CA ARG A 63 31.35 6.06 13.61
C ARG A 63 31.56 5.16 12.38
N HIS A 64 32.04 3.94 12.56
CA HIS A 64 32.25 2.99 11.46
C HIS A 64 30.98 2.21 11.08
N LEU A 65 30.00 2.10 11.99
CA LEU A 65 28.84 1.23 11.83
C LEU A 65 27.90 1.64 10.67
N PRO A 66 27.59 2.94 10.41
CA PRO A 66 26.75 3.31 9.29
C PRO A 66 27.27 2.85 7.91
N HIS A 67 28.58 2.65 7.78
CA HIS A 67 29.19 2.16 6.54
C HIS A 67 29.02 0.64 6.34
N GLN A 68 28.54 -0.08 7.36
CA GLN A 68 28.30 -1.52 7.32
C GLN A 68 26.81 -1.87 7.17
N LEU A 69 25.92 -0.86 7.09
CA LEU A 69 24.49 -1.08 6.93
C LEU A 69 24.18 -1.88 5.66
N SER A 70 23.39 -2.94 5.82
CA SER A 70 22.95 -3.81 4.74
C SER A 70 21.59 -3.42 4.14
N HIS A 71 20.88 -2.53 4.84
CA HIS A 71 19.60 -1.96 4.45
C HIS A 71 19.72 -0.44 4.31
N LEU A 72 19.46 0.08 3.12
CA LEU A 72 19.53 1.52 2.82
C LEU A 72 18.22 1.96 2.19
N GLU A 73 17.60 2.99 2.76
CA GLU A 73 16.47 3.70 2.17
C GLU A 73 16.84 5.16 1.98
N LEU A 74 16.96 5.55 0.72
CA LEU A 74 17.24 6.91 0.30
C LEU A 74 16.02 7.48 -0.40
N GLY A 75 15.51 8.58 0.13
CA GLY A 75 14.39 9.29 -0.48
C GLY A 75 14.62 10.79 -0.52
N VAL A 76 14.16 11.42 -1.60
CA VAL A 76 14.22 12.87 -1.80
C VAL A 76 13.53 13.65 -0.67
N ASP A 77 12.53 13.06 -0.01
CA ASP A 77 11.85 13.60 1.17
C ASP A 77 12.76 13.77 2.39
N GLN A 78 13.91 13.11 2.41
CA GLN A 78 14.91 13.20 3.48
C GLN A 78 15.84 14.42 3.32
N PHE A 79 15.80 15.09 2.16
CA PHE A 79 16.68 16.20 1.81
C PHE A 79 15.91 17.52 1.80
N HIS A 80 16.60 18.61 2.12
CA HIS A 80 16.04 19.96 2.12
C HIS A 80 16.68 20.76 0.98
N GLY A 81 15.88 21.54 0.27
CA GLY A 81 16.30 22.45 -0.79
C GLY A 81 15.17 23.41 -1.14
N ALA A 82 15.50 24.59 -1.67
CA ALA A 82 14.52 25.58 -2.10
C ALA A 82 13.83 25.15 -3.41
N THR A 83 14.50 24.31 -4.21
CA THR A 83 13.97 23.81 -5.48
C THR A 83 14.09 22.28 -5.58
N PRO A 84 13.26 21.61 -6.42
CA PRO A 84 13.40 20.17 -6.68
C PRO A 84 14.79 19.78 -7.21
N VAL A 85 15.45 20.67 -7.95
CA VAL A 85 16.80 20.45 -8.48
C VAL A 85 17.83 20.38 -7.35
N GLU A 86 17.80 21.33 -6.41
CA GLU A 86 18.69 21.32 -5.23
C GLU A 86 18.50 20.08 -4.36
N ILE A 87 17.23 19.67 -4.17
CA ILE A 87 16.90 18.42 -3.46
C ILE A 87 17.53 17.22 -4.17
N MET A 88 17.39 17.16 -5.51
CA MET A 88 17.97 16.09 -6.31
C MET A 88 19.50 16.10 -6.33
N ASP A 89 20.15 17.26 -6.30
CA ASP A 89 21.61 17.36 -6.20
C ASP A 89 22.11 16.82 -4.86
N ALA A 90 21.44 17.18 -3.76
CA ALA A 90 21.75 16.66 -2.43
C ALA A 90 21.54 15.14 -2.36
N PHE A 91 20.42 14.65 -2.91
CA PHE A 91 20.11 13.22 -3.03
C PHE A 91 21.17 12.47 -3.83
N THR A 92 21.52 12.96 -5.02
CA THR A 92 22.52 12.35 -5.90
C THR A 92 23.90 12.35 -5.27
N GLY A 93 24.27 13.43 -4.59
CA GLY A 93 25.49 13.51 -3.79
C GLY A 93 25.54 12.46 -2.67
N ALA A 94 24.41 12.20 -2.00
CA ALA A 94 24.30 11.16 -0.99
C ALA A 94 24.38 9.76 -1.60
N VAL A 95 23.68 9.49 -2.71
CA VAL A 95 23.78 8.24 -3.48
C VAL A 95 25.23 7.96 -3.86
N ARG A 96 25.94 8.94 -4.42
CA ARG A 96 27.35 8.78 -4.80
C ARG A 96 28.24 8.48 -3.59
N ARG A 97 28.05 9.17 -2.47
CA ARG A 97 28.86 8.96 -1.26
C ARG A 97 28.58 7.62 -0.58
N LEU A 98 27.31 7.21 -0.54
CA LEU A 98 26.88 6.03 0.21
C LEU A 98 26.95 4.75 -0.61
N LEU A 99 26.79 4.81 -1.92
CA LEU A 99 26.79 3.61 -2.77
C LEU A 99 28.12 3.37 -3.48
N SER A 100 28.97 4.41 -3.62
CA SER A 100 30.26 4.22 -4.28
C SER A 100 31.10 3.14 -3.62
N VAL A 101 31.82 2.39 -4.47
CA VAL A 101 32.90 1.48 -4.07
C VAL A 101 34.11 2.30 -3.58
N SER A 102 33.93 3.16 -2.59
CA SER A 102 35.10 3.65 -1.85
C SER A 102 35.67 2.46 -1.10
N PRO A 103 36.98 2.18 -1.20
CA PRO A 103 37.59 1.09 -0.44
C PRO A 103 37.25 1.31 1.04
N PRO A 104 36.73 0.28 1.74
CA PRO A 104 36.42 0.44 3.14
C PRO A 104 37.71 0.86 3.86
N PRO A 105 37.64 1.75 4.87
CA PRO A 105 38.81 2.08 5.68
C PRO A 105 39.42 0.86 6.39
N CYS A 106 38.75 -0.30 6.35
CA CYS A 106 39.23 -1.57 6.87
C CYS A 106 38.98 -2.72 5.86
N PRO A 107 40.02 -3.48 5.44
CA PRO A 107 39.91 -4.60 4.50
C PRO A 107 38.96 -5.73 4.93
N ALA A 108 38.64 -5.84 6.22
CA ALA A 108 37.73 -6.84 6.77
C ALA A 108 36.24 -6.47 6.62
N CYS A 109 35.92 -5.23 6.24
CA CYS A 109 34.54 -4.72 6.17
C CYS A 109 34.02 -4.77 4.74
N SER A 110 33.58 -5.94 4.25
CA SER A 110 32.79 -6.00 3.02
C SER A 110 31.40 -5.43 3.30
N ARG A 111 31.07 -4.28 2.69
CA ARG A 111 29.72 -3.73 2.76
C ARG A 111 28.83 -4.47 1.75
N ALA A 112 27.99 -5.35 2.28
CA ALA A 112 26.99 -6.09 1.54
C ALA A 112 25.62 -5.40 1.65
N ILE A 113 25.27 -4.59 0.65
CA ILE A 113 23.94 -3.96 0.60
C ILE A 113 22.94 -5.00 0.06
N LYS A 114 22.14 -5.57 0.96
CA LYS A 114 21.13 -6.59 0.63
C LYS A 114 19.82 -5.95 0.17
N THR A 115 19.48 -4.79 0.72
CA THR A 115 18.30 -4.01 0.35
C THR A 115 18.68 -2.56 0.08
N LEU A 116 18.32 -2.07 -1.10
CA LEU A 116 18.46 -0.67 -1.48
C LEU A 116 17.12 -0.15 -1.97
N VAL A 117 16.55 0.83 -1.28
CA VAL A 117 15.31 1.52 -1.66
C VAL A 117 15.67 2.92 -2.13
N LEU A 118 15.25 3.29 -3.34
CA LEU A 118 15.47 4.62 -3.90
C LEU A 118 14.13 5.28 -4.23
N ARG A 119 13.95 6.52 -3.77
CA ARG A 119 12.76 7.35 -4.00
C ARG A 119 13.21 8.71 -4.51
N PHE A 120 12.99 9.01 -5.79
CA PHE A 120 13.55 10.23 -6.40
C PHE A 120 12.69 10.85 -7.49
N TYR A 121 13.00 12.10 -7.84
CA TYR A 121 12.35 12.83 -8.92
C TYR A 121 13.03 12.61 -10.27
N MET A 122 12.23 12.51 -11.33
CA MET A 122 12.72 12.48 -12.71
C MET A 122 12.96 13.91 -13.23
N LEU A 123 14.16 14.45 -13.03
CA LEU A 123 14.52 15.84 -13.45
C LEU A 123 15.65 15.91 -14.49
N ASP A 124 16.88 15.51 -14.13
CA ASP A 124 18.09 15.71 -14.96
C ASP A 124 18.74 14.37 -15.38
N PRO A 125 19.00 14.13 -16.68
CA PRO A 125 19.81 13.01 -17.18
C PRO A 125 21.15 12.78 -16.47
N LEU A 126 21.87 13.85 -16.08
CA LEU A 126 23.16 13.72 -15.39
C LEU A 126 23.00 13.12 -14.00
N GLN A 127 22.00 13.59 -13.23
CA GLN A 127 21.67 13.03 -11.93
C GLN A 127 21.28 11.55 -12.03
N LEU A 128 20.50 11.19 -13.06
CA LEU A 128 20.10 9.82 -13.32
C LEU A 128 21.28 8.89 -13.62
N SER A 129 22.28 9.36 -14.38
CA SER A 129 23.51 8.60 -14.62
C SER A 129 24.28 8.32 -13.33
N SER A 130 24.35 9.28 -12.40
CA SER A 130 25.01 9.09 -11.11
C SER A 130 24.24 8.11 -10.22
N ILE A 131 22.92 8.11 -10.30
CA ILE A 131 22.09 7.12 -9.60
C ILE A 131 22.36 5.73 -10.17
N SER A 132 22.39 5.59 -11.50
CA SER A 132 22.69 4.30 -12.15
C SER A 132 24.07 3.79 -11.76
N GLY A 133 25.11 4.63 -11.82
CA GLY A 133 26.46 4.24 -11.43
C GLY A 133 26.52 3.73 -9.99
N GLY A 134 25.85 4.40 -9.06
CA GLY A 134 25.75 3.94 -7.67
C GLY A 134 24.99 2.61 -7.53
N VAL A 135 23.92 2.39 -8.31
CA VAL A 135 23.20 1.11 -8.32
C VAL A 135 24.06 0.00 -8.90
N GLU A 136 24.77 0.25 -10.00
CA GLU A 136 25.67 -0.69 -10.66
C GLU A 136 26.80 -1.14 -9.73
N ASP A 137 27.41 -0.20 -9.01
CA ASP A 137 28.41 -0.46 -7.97
C ASP A 137 27.88 -1.43 -6.91
N VAL A 138 26.64 -1.25 -6.47
CA VAL A 138 26.00 -2.09 -5.46
C VAL A 138 25.70 -3.49 -5.99
N VAL A 139 25.07 -3.59 -7.16
CA VAL A 139 24.62 -4.87 -7.72
C VAL A 139 25.77 -5.70 -8.27
N SER A 140 26.91 -5.09 -8.60
CA SER A 140 28.14 -5.78 -9.02
C SER A 140 28.60 -6.84 -8.00
N ARG A 141 28.31 -6.62 -6.71
CA ARG A 141 28.64 -7.53 -5.60
C ARG A 141 27.74 -8.76 -5.53
N ARG A 142 26.60 -8.76 -6.25
CA ARG A 142 25.61 -9.86 -6.33
C ARG A 142 24.96 -10.28 -5.01
N GLU A 143 25.06 -9.44 -3.98
CA GLU A 143 24.45 -9.69 -2.67
C GLU A 143 23.07 -9.02 -2.53
N THR A 144 22.73 -8.10 -3.45
CA THR A 144 21.46 -7.37 -3.47
C THR A 144 20.28 -8.31 -3.76
N ARG A 145 19.33 -8.35 -2.84
CA ARG A 145 18.11 -9.17 -2.92
C ARG A 145 16.88 -8.35 -3.26
N TRP A 146 16.86 -7.09 -2.80
CA TRP A 146 15.73 -6.17 -2.95
C TRP A 146 16.22 -4.82 -3.44
N LEU A 147 15.69 -4.40 -4.59
CA LEU A 147 15.95 -3.08 -5.17
C LEU A 147 14.63 -2.43 -5.59
N PRO A 148 13.83 -1.90 -4.63
CA PRO A 148 12.66 -1.08 -4.93
C PRO A 148 13.06 0.33 -5.38
N VAL A 149 12.51 0.76 -6.51
CA VAL A 149 12.69 2.12 -7.03
C VAL A 149 11.33 2.79 -7.22
N PHE A 150 11.22 4.01 -6.73
CA PHE A 150 10.05 4.87 -6.84
C PHE A 150 10.46 6.16 -7.55
N ILE A 151 9.89 6.40 -8.72
CA ILE A 151 10.17 7.57 -9.53
C ILE A 151 8.95 8.46 -9.53
N PHE A 152 9.12 9.64 -8.96
CA PHE A 152 8.11 10.68 -8.92
C PHE A 152 8.39 11.69 -10.01
N THR A 153 7.35 12.26 -10.60
CA THR A 153 7.48 13.37 -11.53
C THR A 153 6.67 14.55 -11.01
N ALA A 154 7.26 15.74 -10.99
CA ALA A 154 6.50 16.95 -10.71
C ALA A 154 5.67 17.32 -11.94
N VAL A 155 4.37 17.02 -11.93
CA VAL A 155 3.42 17.58 -12.91
C VAL A 155 2.34 18.28 -12.10
N SER A 156 2.27 19.60 -12.23
CA SER A 156 1.26 20.45 -11.61
C SER A 156 0.80 21.50 -12.62
N THR A 157 0.10 21.07 -13.67
CA THR A 157 -0.55 21.98 -14.63
C THR A 157 -2.00 21.58 -14.76
N THR A 158 -2.90 22.55 -14.93
CA THR A 158 -4.35 22.31 -14.99
C THR A 158 -4.88 22.09 -16.42
N ASP A 159 -4.08 22.37 -17.44
CA ASP A 159 -4.44 22.16 -18.85
C ASP A 159 -4.15 20.72 -19.30
N ASP A 160 -5.14 20.04 -19.89
CA ASP A 160 -5.04 18.62 -20.26
C ASP A 160 -4.02 18.37 -21.38
N THR A 161 -3.90 19.29 -22.35
CA THR A 161 -2.96 19.16 -23.47
C THR A 161 -1.51 19.30 -22.99
N THR A 162 -1.26 20.32 -22.17
CA THR A 162 0.05 20.56 -21.55
C THR A 162 0.43 19.41 -20.60
N GLN A 163 -0.52 18.88 -19.83
CA GLN A 163 -0.30 17.70 -19.01
C GLN A 163 0.11 16.50 -19.86
N LEU A 164 -0.59 16.23 -20.96
CA LEU A 164 -0.24 15.10 -21.85
C LEU A 164 1.18 15.23 -22.40
N LEU A 165 1.53 16.39 -22.98
CA LEU A 165 2.87 16.64 -23.52
C LEU A 165 3.95 16.50 -22.44
N ALA A 166 3.70 17.00 -21.23
CA ALA A 166 4.61 16.83 -20.11
C ALA A 166 4.79 15.35 -19.75
N LYS A 167 3.69 14.58 -19.63
CA LYS A 167 3.73 13.14 -19.34
C LYS A 167 4.46 12.34 -20.43
N MET A 168 4.30 12.73 -21.70
CA MET A 168 5.02 12.12 -22.83
C MET A 168 6.52 12.39 -22.74
N GLY A 169 6.92 13.65 -22.55
CA GLY A 169 8.33 14.01 -22.40
C GLY A 169 8.99 13.32 -21.20
N GLN A 170 8.27 13.13 -20.10
CA GLN A 170 8.78 12.37 -18.96
C GLN A 170 8.88 10.87 -19.24
N ALA A 171 7.92 10.28 -19.95
CA ALA A 171 7.98 8.89 -20.35
C ALA A 171 9.16 8.63 -21.29
N GLU A 172 9.40 9.49 -22.28
CA GLU A 172 10.54 9.39 -23.18
C GLU A 172 11.88 9.48 -22.44
N ARG A 173 12.01 10.43 -21.50
CA ARG A 173 13.19 10.53 -20.63
C ARG A 173 13.39 9.25 -19.80
N PHE A 174 12.31 8.71 -19.24
CA PHE A 174 12.36 7.48 -18.45
C PHE A 174 12.76 6.27 -19.30
N MET A 175 12.16 6.10 -20.46
CA MET A 175 12.49 4.99 -21.36
C MET A 175 13.93 5.12 -21.88
N SER A 176 14.40 6.35 -22.14
CA SER A 176 15.80 6.61 -22.50
C SER A 176 16.76 6.27 -21.36
N PHE A 177 16.42 6.65 -20.12
CA PHE A 177 17.18 6.29 -18.92
C PHE A 177 17.25 4.77 -18.73
N SER A 178 16.13 4.07 -18.88
CA SER A 178 16.06 2.60 -18.80
C SER A 178 16.99 1.93 -19.81
N ARG A 179 16.99 2.40 -21.07
CA ARG A 179 17.88 1.90 -22.13
C ARG A 179 19.36 2.24 -21.88
N ALA A 180 19.65 3.39 -21.29
CA ALA A 180 21.01 3.81 -20.97
C ALA A 180 21.61 3.05 -19.78
N CYS A 181 20.77 2.48 -18.92
CA CYS A 181 21.17 1.88 -17.64
C CYS A 181 20.71 0.41 -17.50
N PRO A 182 20.99 -0.46 -18.50
CA PRO A 182 20.38 -1.79 -18.56
C PRO A 182 20.80 -2.69 -17.40
N VAL A 183 22.02 -2.52 -16.86
CA VAL A 183 22.48 -3.32 -15.71
C VAL A 183 21.63 -2.99 -14.49
N ALA A 184 21.48 -1.72 -14.13
CA ALA A 184 20.65 -1.31 -13.00
C ALA A 184 19.21 -1.82 -13.12
N PHE A 185 18.60 -1.72 -14.30
CA PHE A 185 17.21 -2.12 -14.55
C PHE A 185 16.97 -3.64 -14.40
N ARG A 186 17.93 -4.47 -14.82
CA ARG A 186 17.84 -5.94 -14.65
C ARG A 186 17.77 -6.39 -13.19
N TRP A 187 18.23 -5.57 -12.25
CA TRP A 187 18.21 -5.88 -10.82
C TRP A 187 16.99 -5.33 -10.07
N LEU A 188 16.17 -4.49 -10.69
CA LEU A 188 14.98 -3.92 -10.05
C LEU A 188 14.02 -5.02 -9.63
N THR A 189 13.56 -4.96 -8.38
CA THR A 189 12.58 -5.93 -7.85
C THR A 189 11.18 -5.34 -7.73
N ARG A 190 11.09 -4.03 -7.52
CA ARG A 190 9.83 -3.27 -7.50
C ARG A 190 10.06 -1.94 -8.19
N LEU A 191 9.13 -1.54 -9.05
CA LEU A 191 9.17 -0.26 -9.74
C LEU A 191 7.83 0.45 -9.57
N THR A 192 7.85 1.68 -9.10
CA THR A 192 6.70 2.58 -9.08
C THR A 192 6.97 3.77 -9.97
N LEU A 193 6.08 4.00 -10.94
CA LEU A 193 6.13 5.12 -11.86
C LEU A 193 4.86 5.95 -11.71
N GLU A 194 5.01 7.27 -11.72
CA GLU A 194 3.88 8.19 -11.58
C GLU A 194 3.86 9.20 -12.72
N ASN A 195 2.66 9.55 -13.21
CA ASN A 195 2.41 10.59 -14.22
C ASN A 195 3.25 10.45 -15.51
N LEU A 196 3.26 9.26 -16.11
CA LEU A 196 3.89 9.01 -17.42
C LEU A 196 2.85 8.68 -18.50
N ALA A 197 3.12 9.07 -19.74
CA ALA A 197 2.33 8.69 -20.91
C ALA A 197 3.13 7.73 -21.80
N PHE A 198 2.73 6.46 -21.81
CA PHE A 198 3.43 5.37 -22.48
C PHE A 198 2.94 5.17 -23.92
N GLY A 199 3.86 4.83 -24.82
CA GLY A 199 3.52 4.20 -26.10
C GLY A 199 3.00 2.77 -25.89
N GLU A 200 2.43 2.18 -26.95
CA GLU A 200 1.74 0.89 -26.87
C GLU A 200 2.63 -0.25 -26.33
N ASP A 201 3.91 -0.28 -26.73
CA ASP A 201 4.86 -1.34 -26.36
C ASP A 201 5.73 -1.00 -25.14
N ASP A 202 5.68 0.25 -24.63
CA ASP A 202 6.65 0.72 -23.64
C ASP A 202 6.58 -0.06 -22.32
N VAL A 203 5.37 -0.35 -21.84
CA VAL A 203 5.16 -1.08 -20.58
C VAL A 203 5.66 -2.52 -20.70
N ALA A 204 5.34 -3.20 -21.81
CA ALA A 204 5.81 -4.56 -22.04
C ALA A 204 7.34 -4.61 -22.22
N GLY A 205 7.91 -3.64 -22.95
CA GLY A 205 9.35 -3.47 -23.11
C GLY A 205 10.07 -3.22 -21.77
N LEU A 206 9.49 -2.38 -20.91
CA LEU A 206 10.00 -2.12 -19.56
C LEU A 206 10.02 -3.39 -18.70
N ILE A 207 8.94 -4.16 -18.69
CA ILE A 207 8.88 -5.43 -17.93
C ILE A 207 9.94 -6.40 -18.45
N LYS A 208 10.11 -6.49 -19.78
CA LYS A 208 11.12 -7.34 -20.42
C LYS A 208 12.56 -6.92 -20.10
N ALA A 209 12.81 -5.63 -19.87
CA ALA A 209 14.14 -5.11 -19.51
C ALA A 209 14.54 -5.41 -18.05
N CYS A 210 13.58 -5.79 -17.20
CA CYS A 210 13.81 -5.95 -15.76
C CYS A 210 13.73 -7.43 -15.31
N ASP A 211 14.81 -8.20 -15.45
CA ASP A 211 14.87 -9.65 -15.16
C ASP A 211 14.34 -10.05 -13.77
N LYS A 212 14.61 -9.23 -12.74
CA LYS A 212 14.25 -9.51 -11.34
C LYS A 212 12.95 -8.85 -10.89
N LEU A 213 12.22 -8.17 -11.80
CA LEU A 213 11.04 -7.40 -11.44
C LEU A 213 9.91 -8.32 -10.99
N LYS A 214 9.42 -8.07 -9.78
CA LYS A 214 8.28 -8.79 -9.18
C LYS A 214 7.05 -7.92 -9.04
N HIS A 215 7.23 -6.61 -8.90
CA HIS A 215 6.14 -5.69 -8.62
C HIS A 215 6.24 -4.44 -9.49
N LEU A 216 5.19 -4.14 -10.25
CA LEU A 216 5.09 -2.92 -11.05
C LEU A 216 3.84 -2.14 -10.65
N ILE A 217 4.02 -0.88 -10.31
CA ILE A 217 2.95 0.04 -9.93
C ILE A 217 3.00 1.25 -10.88
N LEU A 218 1.91 1.50 -11.59
CA LEU A 218 1.75 2.65 -12.48
C LEU A 218 0.63 3.53 -11.91
N LYS A 219 0.95 4.75 -11.49
CA LYS A 219 -0.01 5.69 -10.90
C LYS A 219 -0.20 6.93 -11.76
N SER A 220 -1.45 7.31 -11.98
CA SER A 220 -1.80 8.49 -12.77
C SER A 220 -1.12 8.48 -14.15
N CYS A 221 -0.84 7.29 -14.67
CA CYS A 221 -0.20 7.07 -15.97
C CYS A 221 -1.26 6.92 -17.06
N ARG A 222 -0.86 6.92 -18.32
CA ARG A 222 -1.78 6.70 -19.45
C ARG A 222 -1.08 6.11 -20.64
N LEU A 223 -1.84 5.60 -21.60
CA LEU A 223 -1.37 5.48 -22.96
C LEU A 223 -1.41 6.85 -23.66
N VAL A 224 -0.49 7.06 -24.60
CA VAL A 224 -0.52 8.23 -25.50
C VAL A 224 -1.85 8.23 -26.24
N ASP A 225 -2.16 7.13 -26.93
CA ASP A 225 -3.52 6.86 -27.39
C ASP A 225 -4.32 6.16 -26.30
N HIS A 226 -5.08 6.95 -25.54
CA HIS A 226 -5.95 6.42 -24.49
C HIS A 226 -7.16 5.64 -25.00
N HIS A 227 -7.45 5.65 -26.31
CA HIS A 227 -8.47 4.80 -26.93
C HIS A 227 -7.93 3.41 -27.29
N SER A 228 -6.62 3.17 -27.19
CA SER A 228 -6.03 1.84 -27.31
C SER A 228 -6.10 1.05 -26.01
N ALA A 229 -6.08 -0.27 -26.14
CA ALA A 229 -5.91 -1.19 -25.02
C ALA A 229 -4.42 -1.35 -24.67
N LEU A 230 -4.09 -1.40 -23.37
CA LEU A 230 -2.74 -1.69 -22.91
C LEU A 230 -2.49 -3.20 -22.97
N LYS A 231 -1.67 -3.65 -23.92
CA LYS A 231 -1.36 -5.08 -24.11
C LYS A 231 -0.11 -5.48 -23.34
N ILE A 232 -0.23 -6.49 -22.49
CA ILE A 232 0.89 -7.03 -21.70
C ILE A 232 1.09 -8.49 -22.06
N ASP A 233 2.08 -8.74 -22.92
CA ASP A 233 2.57 -10.06 -23.28
C ASP A 233 4.03 -10.24 -22.82
N THR A 234 4.20 -10.87 -21.65
CA THR A 234 5.49 -11.04 -20.98
C THR A 234 5.65 -12.44 -20.37
N PRO A 235 5.60 -13.50 -21.18
CA PRO A 235 5.54 -14.90 -20.72
C PRO A 235 6.77 -15.33 -19.91
N CYS A 236 7.93 -14.74 -20.17
CA CYS A 236 9.18 -15.05 -19.47
C CYS A 236 9.38 -14.24 -18.18
N SER A 237 8.50 -13.28 -17.88
CA SER A 237 8.70 -12.36 -16.76
C SER A 237 8.60 -13.05 -15.39
N GLY A 238 9.28 -12.48 -14.40
CA GLY A 238 9.19 -12.85 -12.99
C GLY A 238 8.03 -12.18 -12.24
N LEU A 239 7.16 -11.46 -12.96
CA LEU A 239 6.23 -10.49 -12.39
C LEU A 239 5.13 -11.17 -11.58
N GLN A 240 4.93 -10.70 -10.35
CA GLN A 240 4.00 -11.28 -9.36
C GLN A 240 2.86 -10.33 -9.01
N GLU A 241 3.08 -9.02 -9.13
CA GLU A 241 2.10 -7.98 -8.76
C GLU A 241 2.08 -6.87 -9.82
N LEU A 242 0.88 -6.56 -10.31
CA LEU A 242 0.60 -5.41 -11.17
C LEU A 242 -0.41 -4.50 -10.51
N ARG A 243 -0.08 -3.21 -10.35
CA ARG A 243 -1.05 -2.21 -9.89
C ARG A 243 -1.18 -1.04 -10.86
N PHE A 244 -2.42 -0.73 -11.19
CA PHE A 244 -2.83 0.41 -11.97
C PHE A 244 -3.71 1.28 -11.08
N ILE A 245 -3.29 2.54 -10.90
CA ILE A 245 -4.02 3.52 -10.07
C ILE A 245 -4.21 4.75 -10.97
N ASP A 246 -5.44 5.14 -11.26
CA ASP A 246 -5.72 6.27 -12.16
C ASP A 246 -5.03 6.10 -13.54
N PHE A 247 -5.04 4.88 -14.09
CA PHE A 247 -4.40 4.59 -15.38
C PHE A 247 -5.38 4.78 -16.54
N ALA A 248 -5.07 5.66 -17.50
CA ALA A 248 -5.94 5.94 -18.63
C ALA A 248 -5.58 5.14 -19.89
N CYS A 249 -6.45 4.18 -20.23
CA CYS A 249 -6.49 3.40 -21.48
C CYS A 249 -7.90 2.79 -21.59
N THR A 250 -8.30 2.33 -22.78
CA THR A 250 -9.61 1.68 -22.95
C THR A 250 -9.78 0.46 -22.05
N CYS A 251 -8.81 -0.45 -22.02
CA CYS A 251 -8.73 -1.55 -21.06
C CYS A 251 -7.29 -2.09 -20.97
N ILE A 252 -7.02 -2.92 -19.96
CA ILE A 252 -5.73 -3.62 -19.80
C ILE A 252 -5.90 -5.06 -20.30
N GLU A 253 -5.17 -5.47 -21.32
CA GLU A 253 -5.19 -6.83 -21.86
C GLU A 253 -3.97 -7.63 -21.38
N LEU A 254 -4.18 -8.56 -20.45
CA LEU A 254 -3.13 -9.46 -19.97
C LEU A 254 -3.02 -10.69 -20.86
N ILE A 255 -2.30 -10.58 -21.98
CA ILE A 255 -2.16 -11.66 -22.96
C ILE A 255 -1.47 -12.89 -22.32
N SER A 256 -0.30 -12.70 -21.73
CA SER A 256 0.44 -13.78 -21.04
C SER A 256 1.35 -13.24 -19.94
N VAL A 257 1.00 -13.53 -18.68
CA VAL A 257 1.77 -13.13 -17.49
C VAL A 257 1.72 -14.27 -16.45
N PRO A 258 2.42 -15.39 -16.70
CA PRO A 258 2.13 -16.66 -16.04
C PRO A 258 2.46 -16.71 -14.54
N LYS A 259 3.35 -15.84 -14.06
CA LYS A 259 3.75 -15.76 -12.64
C LYS A 259 2.97 -14.71 -11.85
N LEU A 260 2.01 -14.02 -12.48
CA LEU A 260 1.21 -12.99 -11.84
C LEU A 260 0.34 -13.63 -10.74
N ARG A 261 0.39 -13.08 -9.53
CA ARG A 261 -0.36 -13.55 -8.36
C ARG A 261 -1.41 -12.56 -7.90
N GLU A 262 -1.14 -11.27 -8.07
CA GLU A 262 -2.02 -10.18 -7.64
C GLU A 262 -2.13 -9.13 -8.75
N ILE A 263 -3.36 -8.69 -9.01
CA ILE A 263 -3.62 -7.50 -9.81
C ILE A 263 -4.50 -6.52 -9.05
N TRP A 264 -4.16 -5.24 -9.19
CA TRP A 264 -4.92 -4.14 -8.62
C TRP A 264 -5.25 -3.12 -9.70
N CYS A 265 -6.53 -2.84 -9.92
CA CYS A 265 -7.00 -1.74 -10.75
C CYS A 265 -7.86 -0.82 -9.88
N TRP A 266 -7.36 0.39 -9.65
CA TRP A 266 -8.09 1.44 -8.93
C TRP A 266 -8.32 2.63 -9.84
N SER A 267 -9.58 3.06 -9.98
CA SER A 267 -9.98 4.26 -10.71
C SER A 267 -9.52 4.23 -12.18
N TRP A 268 -10.33 3.65 -13.06
CA TRP A 268 -10.11 3.68 -14.51
C TRP A 268 -11.04 4.71 -15.16
N PRO A 269 -10.51 5.66 -15.94
CA PRO A 269 -11.31 6.75 -16.52
C PRO A 269 -12.06 6.35 -17.81
N CYS A 270 -11.88 5.14 -18.30
CA CYS A 270 -12.44 4.66 -19.56
C CYS A 270 -13.58 3.67 -19.34
N GLU A 271 -14.07 3.09 -20.44
CA GLU A 271 -15.13 2.07 -20.43
C GLU A 271 -14.74 0.84 -19.61
N SER A 272 -15.75 0.12 -19.15
CA SER A 272 -15.59 -1.11 -18.40
C SER A 272 -15.75 -2.34 -19.32
N PRO A 273 -15.12 -3.49 -19.03
CA PRO A 273 -14.28 -3.78 -17.86
C PRO A 273 -12.86 -3.19 -17.93
N PRO A 274 -12.20 -2.95 -16.77
CA PRO A 274 -10.86 -2.35 -16.74
C PRO A 274 -9.74 -3.26 -17.22
N VAL A 275 -9.96 -4.58 -17.20
CA VAL A 275 -8.93 -5.58 -17.46
C VAL A 275 -9.55 -6.81 -18.11
N HIS A 276 -8.83 -7.44 -19.04
CA HIS A 276 -9.14 -8.73 -19.64
C HIS A 276 -8.01 -9.72 -19.34
N PHE A 277 -8.37 -10.91 -18.86
CA PHE A 277 -7.40 -11.92 -18.46
C PHE A 277 -7.20 -12.97 -19.57
N GLY A 278 -5.98 -13.03 -20.11
CA GLY A 278 -5.49 -14.14 -20.95
C GLY A 278 -4.82 -15.21 -20.10
N HIS A 279 -3.55 -15.54 -20.38
CA HIS A 279 -2.84 -16.62 -19.69
C HIS A 279 -2.21 -16.17 -18.35
N VAL A 280 -2.93 -16.39 -17.24
CA VAL A 280 -2.52 -16.04 -15.86
C VAL A 280 -2.77 -17.17 -14.83
N PRO A 281 -2.19 -18.37 -15.01
CA PRO A 281 -2.49 -19.55 -14.20
C PRO A 281 -2.19 -19.43 -12.69
N GLN A 282 -1.31 -18.51 -12.26
CA GLN A 282 -0.95 -18.34 -10.85
C GLN A 282 -1.72 -17.20 -10.16
N LEU A 283 -2.71 -16.61 -10.82
CA LEU A 283 -3.47 -15.50 -10.26
C LEU A 283 -4.30 -15.96 -9.06
N LEU A 284 -4.02 -15.38 -7.90
CA LEU A 284 -4.68 -15.70 -6.63
C LEU A 284 -5.59 -14.58 -6.16
N GLU A 285 -5.27 -13.33 -6.50
CA GLU A 285 -5.93 -12.15 -5.97
C GLU A 285 -6.24 -11.12 -7.06
N VAL A 286 -7.48 -10.66 -7.07
CA VAL A 286 -7.97 -9.59 -7.94
C VAL A 286 -8.57 -8.49 -7.08
N ASN A 287 -8.06 -7.27 -7.24
CA ASN A 287 -8.56 -6.07 -6.59
C ASN A 287 -9.02 -5.07 -7.65
N LEU A 288 -10.33 -4.85 -7.72
CA LEU A 288 -10.95 -3.89 -8.63
C LEU A 288 -11.69 -2.85 -7.81
N GLY A 289 -11.41 -1.58 -8.07
CA GLY A 289 -12.16 -0.52 -7.43
C GLY A 289 -12.30 0.73 -8.27
N SER A 290 -13.50 1.29 -8.28
CA SER A 290 -13.80 2.54 -8.96
C SER A 290 -14.84 3.33 -8.18
N ARG A 291 -14.70 4.66 -8.21
CA ARG A 291 -15.81 5.58 -7.95
C ARG A 291 -16.51 5.77 -9.29
N ALA A 292 -17.58 5.02 -9.51
CA ALA A 292 -18.21 4.91 -10.81
C ALA A 292 -18.54 6.30 -11.40
N GLY A 293 -17.91 6.62 -12.54
CA GLY A 293 -18.22 7.82 -13.32
C GLY A 293 -19.42 7.59 -14.25
N VAL A 294 -20.09 8.66 -14.70
CA VAL A 294 -21.26 8.58 -15.61
C VAL A 294 -21.01 7.82 -16.91
N TRP A 295 -19.76 7.68 -17.33
CA TRP A 295 -19.34 6.94 -18.53
C TRP A 295 -19.17 5.42 -18.27
N GLN A 296 -19.17 4.97 -17.02
CA GLN A 296 -18.91 3.56 -16.69
C GLN A 296 -20.22 2.78 -16.65
N ALA A 297 -20.44 1.95 -17.68
CA ALA A 297 -21.50 0.95 -17.65
C ALA A 297 -21.14 -0.18 -16.66
N PRO A 298 -22.12 -0.73 -15.93
CA PRO A 298 -21.95 -2.00 -15.22
C PRO A 298 -21.62 -3.13 -16.20
N PHE A 299 -20.83 -4.11 -15.74
CA PHE A 299 -20.40 -5.25 -16.54
C PHE A 299 -20.41 -6.54 -15.71
N ALA A 300 -20.58 -7.69 -16.35
CA ALA A 300 -20.53 -8.98 -15.66
C ALA A 300 -19.07 -9.39 -15.35
N LEU A 301 -18.83 -10.02 -14.20
CA LEU A 301 -17.47 -10.43 -13.82
C LEU A 301 -16.89 -11.50 -14.77
N SER A 302 -17.73 -12.31 -15.39
CA SER A 302 -17.33 -13.28 -16.41
C SER A 302 -16.80 -12.64 -17.71
N GLU A 303 -17.11 -11.36 -17.98
CA GLU A 303 -16.59 -10.64 -19.15
C GLU A 303 -15.08 -10.36 -19.02
N CYS A 304 -14.60 -10.15 -17.79
CA CYS A 304 -13.18 -9.93 -17.54
C CYS A 304 -12.46 -11.18 -17.04
N LEU A 305 -13.00 -11.85 -16.01
CA LEU A 305 -12.32 -12.92 -15.29
C LEU A 305 -12.29 -14.23 -16.08
N SER A 306 -11.10 -14.79 -16.25
CA SER A 306 -10.89 -16.13 -16.85
C SER A 306 -10.03 -17.05 -15.96
N ALA A 307 -9.62 -16.57 -14.78
CA ALA A 307 -8.69 -17.27 -13.90
C ALA A 307 -9.36 -18.39 -13.09
N THR A 308 -8.70 -19.55 -13.01
CA THR A 308 -9.24 -20.75 -12.33
C THR A 308 -8.71 -20.97 -10.90
N ASN A 309 -7.65 -20.25 -10.51
CA ASN A 309 -7.00 -20.36 -9.20
C ASN A 309 -7.28 -19.17 -8.26
N LEU A 310 -8.26 -18.33 -8.61
CA LEU A 310 -8.61 -17.15 -7.84
C LEU A 310 -9.06 -17.55 -6.43
N SER A 311 -8.38 -17.03 -5.41
CA SER A 311 -8.63 -17.31 -4.00
C SER A 311 -9.23 -16.11 -3.27
N ARG A 312 -8.89 -14.88 -3.68
CA ARG A 312 -9.38 -13.64 -3.06
C ARG A 312 -9.87 -12.63 -4.08
N LEU A 313 -11.05 -12.08 -3.84
CA LEU A 313 -11.66 -11.05 -4.67
C LEU A 313 -11.99 -9.82 -3.83
N TYR A 314 -11.49 -8.66 -4.25
CA TYR A 314 -11.72 -7.37 -3.61
C TYR A 314 -12.44 -6.46 -4.61
N LEU A 315 -13.66 -6.04 -4.28
CA LEU A 315 -14.45 -5.11 -5.08
C LEU A 315 -14.72 -3.86 -4.26
N ASN A 316 -14.28 -2.70 -4.75
CA ASN A 316 -14.42 -1.44 -4.04
C ASN A 316 -15.23 -0.42 -4.87
N PHE A 317 -16.39 -0.03 -4.35
CA PHE A 317 -17.36 0.80 -5.05
C PHE A 317 -17.27 2.29 -4.72
N GLY A 318 -16.38 2.67 -3.79
CA GLY A 318 -16.13 4.06 -3.45
C GLY A 318 -17.34 4.87 -2.97
N CYS A 319 -18.38 4.21 -2.48
CA CYS A 319 -19.71 4.75 -2.13
C CYS A 319 -20.50 5.34 -3.32
N GLU A 320 -20.18 4.91 -4.54
CA GLU A 320 -20.88 5.28 -5.77
C GLU A 320 -21.63 4.08 -6.39
N MET A 321 -22.16 4.26 -7.60
CA MET A 321 -22.90 3.23 -8.34
C MET A 321 -22.15 1.88 -8.38
N ILE A 322 -22.90 0.78 -8.22
CA ILE A 322 -22.33 -0.57 -8.27
C ILE A 322 -22.05 -0.95 -9.73
N TRP A 323 -20.77 -0.86 -10.11
CA TRP A 323 -20.30 -1.08 -11.49
C TRP A 323 -20.18 -2.57 -11.88
N ILE A 324 -20.71 -3.49 -11.07
CA ILE A 324 -20.79 -4.92 -11.38
C ILE A 324 -22.23 -5.27 -11.70
N GLN A 325 -22.45 -5.96 -12.82
CA GLN A 325 -23.73 -6.53 -13.17
C GLN A 325 -23.84 -7.97 -12.62
N PRO A 326 -24.82 -8.26 -11.75
CA PRO A 326 -25.10 -9.63 -11.32
C PRO A 326 -25.41 -10.54 -12.50
N GLU A 327 -24.94 -11.77 -12.42
CA GLU A 327 -25.08 -12.76 -13.48
C GLU A 327 -25.37 -14.15 -12.92
N HIS A 328 -25.83 -15.06 -13.78
CA HIS A 328 -26.19 -16.40 -13.35
C HIS A 328 -24.95 -17.13 -12.78
N PRO A 329 -25.01 -17.72 -11.56
CA PRO A 329 -23.84 -18.31 -10.88
C PRO A 329 -23.07 -19.36 -11.70
N LYS A 330 -23.75 -20.04 -12.62
CA LYS A 330 -23.14 -20.98 -13.59
C LYS A 330 -21.99 -20.38 -14.40
N HIS A 331 -22.05 -19.09 -14.75
CA HIS A 331 -20.97 -18.43 -15.51
C HIS A 331 -19.70 -18.26 -14.67
N LEU A 332 -19.86 -18.13 -13.36
CA LEU A 332 -18.79 -17.86 -12.41
C LEU A 332 -18.31 -19.10 -11.66
N THR A 333 -19.05 -20.21 -11.71
CA THR A 333 -18.76 -21.43 -10.94
C THR A 333 -17.34 -21.96 -11.20
N THR A 334 -16.87 -21.89 -12.45
CA THR A 334 -15.50 -22.32 -12.81
C THR A 334 -14.45 -21.35 -12.28
N ILE A 335 -14.71 -20.05 -12.37
CA ILE A 335 -13.80 -18.96 -11.96
C ILE A 335 -13.67 -18.94 -10.42
N PHE A 336 -14.78 -19.10 -9.71
CA PHE A 336 -14.86 -19.01 -8.24
C PHE A 336 -14.78 -20.35 -7.52
N ARG A 337 -14.46 -21.43 -8.23
CA ARG A 337 -14.34 -22.78 -7.65
C ARG A 337 -13.40 -22.83 -6.44
N ASN A 338 -12.33 -22.05 -6.48
CA ASN A 338 -11.30 -21.97 -5.43
C ASN A 338 -11.36 -20.68 -4.60
N LEU A 339 -12.40 -19.85 -4.80
CA LEU A 339 -12.52 -18.56 -4.13
C LEU A 339 -12.87 -18.77 -2.66
N THR A 340 -11.97 -18.35 -1.77
CA THR A 340 -12.09 -18.53 -0.32
C THR A 340 -12.49 -17.26 0.40
N GLU A 341 -12.18 -16.09 -0.16
CA GLU A 341 -12.45 -14.79 0.47
C GLU A 341 -13.00 -13.77 -0.52
N VAL A 342 -14.10 -13.13 -0.16
CA VAL A 342 -14.69 -12.02 -0.91
C VAL A 342 -14.78 -10.80 0.00
N TYR A 343 -14.37 -9.66 -0.54
CA TYR A 343 -14.42 -8.38 0.13
C TYR A 343 -15.13 -7.35 -0.73
N LEU A 344 -16.25 -6.84 -0.24
CA LEU A 344 -17.01 -5.76 -0.85
C LEU A 344 -16.83 -4.50 0.00
N TYR A 345 -16.23 -3.47 -0.58
CA TYR A 345 -15.90 -2.23 0.11
C TYR A 345 -16.70 -1.07 -0.40
N TYR A 346 -17.10 -0.21 0.54
CA TYR A 346 -17.71 1.08 0.29
C TYR A 346 -18.96 0.96 -0.60
N ILE A 347 -19.82 -0.01 -0.33
CA ILE A 347 -21.18 -0.04 -0.91
C ILE A 347 -21.98 1.12 -0.30
N PHE A 348 -22.74 1.86 -1.10
CA PHE A 348 -23.53 2.99 -0.58
C PHE A 348 -24.69 2.51 0.31
N PRO A 349 -25.08 3.28 1.36
CA PRO A 349 -26.08 2.85 2.33
C PRO A 349 -27.45 2.49 1.74
N GLU A 350 -27.94 3.19 0.72
CA GLU A 350 -29.29 2.96 0.20
C GLU A 350 -29.41 1.68 -0.65
N CYS A 351 -28.26 1.06 -0.98
CA CYS A 351 -28.17 -0.10 -1.86
C CYS A 351 -28.85 -1.34 -1.26
N ASP A 352 -29.71 -2.01 -2.04
CA ASP A 352 -30.11 -3.37 -1.74
C ASP A 352 -28.87 -4.28 -1.77
N LEU A 353 -28.71 -5.16 -0.79
CA LEU A 353 -27.55 -6.03 -0.64
C LEU A 353 -27.80 -7.42 -1.23
N ASN A 354 -29.04 -7.76 -1.59
CA ASN A 354 -29.40 -9.10 -2.08
C ASN A 354 -28.65 -9.51 -3.35
N TRP A 355 -28.27 -8.56 -4.20
CA TRP A 355 -27.45 -8.85 -5.37
C TRP A 355 -26.14 -9.54 -5.02
N THR A 356 -25.53 -9.25 -3.87
CA THR A 356 -24.25 -9.85 -3.49
C THR A 356 -24.32 -11.38 -3.34
N MET A 357 -25.52 -11.95 -3.21
CA MET A 357 -25.72 -13.39 -3.12
C MET A 357 -25.26 -14.15 -4.35
N PHE A 358 -25.28 -13.56 -5.56
CA PHE A 358 -24.79 -14.26 -6.74
C PHE A 358 -23.31 -14.68 -6.59
N LEU A 359 -22.50 -13.89 -5.88
CA LEU A 359 -21.09 -14.19 -5.59
C LEU A 359 -20.97 -15.38 -4.65
N VAL A 360 -21.79 -15.41 -3.60
CA VAL A 360 -21.79 -16.48 -2.60
C VAL A 360 -22.31 -17.78 -3.24
N GLU A 361 -23.35 -17.69 -4.08
CA GLU A 361 -23.92 -18.81 -4.85
C GLU A 361 -22.90 -19.43 -5.81
N ALA A 362 -22.08 -18.61 -6.45
CA ALA A 362 -21.07 -19.04 -7.42
C ALA A 362 -19.78 -19.61 -6.79
N ALA A 363 -19.52 -19.35 -5.51
CA ALA A 363 -18.23 -19.63 -4.86
C ALA A 363 -18.33 -20.76 -3.81
N PRO A 364 -18.35 -22.05 -4.20
CA PRO A 364 -18.61 -23.16 -3.28
C PRO A 364 -17.54 -23.34 -2.19
N ALA A 365 -16.31 -22.86 -2.41
CA ALA A 365 -15.20 -22.95 -1.46
C ALA A 365 -15.11 -21.74 -0.51
N LEU A 366 -16.04 -20.78 -0.60
CA LEU A 366 -15.99 -19.53 0.13
C LEU A 366 -16.01 -19.77 1.64
N LEU A 367 -15.06 -19.18 2.36
CA LEU A 367 -14.92 -19.30 3.82
C LEU A 367 -15.28 -17.98 4.52
N ASN A 368 -14.85 -16.86 3.93
CA ASN A 368 -14.97 -15.53 4.52
C ASN A 368 -15.65 -14.59 3.53
N PHE A 369 -16.69 -13.90 3.97
CA PHE A 369 -17.37 -12.86 3.21
C PHE A 369 -17.38 -11.56 4.01
N THR A 370 -16.80 -10.49 3.46
CA THR A 370 -16.71 -9.18 4.12
C THR A 370 -17.45 -8.14 3.31
N LEU A 371 -18.34 -7.38 3.95
CA LEU A 371 -19.11 -6.32 3.33
C LEU A 371 -19.06 -5.06 4.19
N LEU A 372 -18.46 -3.99 3.68
CA LEU A 372 -18.31 -2.71 4.38
C LEU A 372 -19.06 -1.60 3.63
N ARG A 373 -20.03 -0.93 4.27
CA ARG A 373 -20.86 0.15 3.70
C ARG A 373 -20.50 1.57 4.17
N ASN A 374 -19.42 1.71 4.94
CA ASN A 374 -19.11 2.96 5.62
C ASN A 374 -18.78 4.11 4.64
N GLN A 375 -19.74 5.01 4.39
CA GLN A 375 -19.47 6.30 3.74
C GLN A 375 -18.95 7.29 4.79
N HIS A 376 -17.75 7.80 4.55
CA HIS A 376 -17.18 8.84 5.41
C HIS A 376 -17.67 10.22 4.95
N PRO A 377 -18.10 11.13 5.84
CA PRO A 377 -18.55 12.48 5.49
C PRO A 377 -17.51 13.30 4.71
N CYS A 378 -16.22 13.00 4.86
CA CYS A 378 -15.16 13.64 4.09
C CYS A 378 -15.16 13.22 2.61
N VAL A 379 -15.89 12.18 2.24
CA VAL A 379 -16.04 11.73 0.86
C VAL A 379 -17.11 12.59 0.21
N LYS A 380 -16.66 13.66 -0.46
CA LYS A 380 -17.52 14.47 -1.30
C LYS A 380 -17.86 13.70 -2.60
N PRO A 381 -19.13 13.72 -3.04
CA PRO A 381 -19.49 13.19 -4.35
C PRO A 381 -18.74 13.98 -5.44
N SER A 382 -18.31 13.29 -6.48
CA SER A 382 -17.81 13.94 -7.69
C SER A 382 -18.99 14.46 -8.52
N ALA A 383 -18.82 15.59 -9.22
CA ALA A 383 -19.82 16.08 -10.17
C ALA A 383 -20.08 15.10 -11.33
N HIS A 384 -19.13 14.19 -11.58
CA HIS A 384 -19.20 13.18 -12.63
C HIS A 384 -19.59 11.79 -12.13
N SER A 385 -20.09 11.67 -10.89
CA SER A 385 -20.48 10.37 -10.33
C SER A 385 -21.70 9.82 -11.07
N ALA A 386 -21.68 8.53 -11.40
CA ALA A 386 -22.83 7.84 -11.96
C ALA A 386 -24.02 7.85 -10.98
N GLN A 387 -25.23 7.83 -11.53
CA GLN A 387 -26.43 7.73 -10.71
C GLN A 387 -26.43 6.40 -9.94
N LYS A 388 -26.65 6.48 -8.63
CA LYS A 388 -26.81 5.32 -7.76
C LYS A 388 -28.14 4.65 -8.06
N THR A 389 -28.09 3.42 -8.56
CA THR A 389 -29.26 2.60 -8.84
C THR A 389 -29.21 1.34 -7.98
N ASN A 390 -30.39 0.87 -7.56
CA ASN A 390 -30.51 -0.43 -6.90
C ASN A 390 -30.47 -1.53 -7.94
N MET A 391 -29.81 -2.64 -7.60
CA MET A 391 -29.76 -3.82 -8.46
C MET A 391 -30.78 -4.83 -8.00
N LEU A 392 -31.67 -5.20 -8.92
CA LEU A 392 -32.68 -6.22 -8.68
C LEU A 392 -32.04 -7.59 -8.93
N TRP A 393 -31.93 -8.38 -7.88
CA TRP A 393 -31.47 -9.76 -7.97
C TRP A 393 -32.22 -10.62 -6.95
N GLU A 394 -32.84 -11.69 -7.43
CA GLU A 394 -33.49 -12.67 -6.57
C GLU A 394 -32.60 -13.90 -6.41
N PRO A 395 -32.09 -14.18 -5.19
CA PRO A 395 -31.28 -15.36 -4.94
C PRO A 395 -32.09 -16.65 -5.08
N SER A 396 -31.39 -17.74 -5.39
CA SER A 396 -32.00 -19.05 -5.60
C SER A 396 -32.71 -19.54 -4.33
N LYS A 397 -34.03 -19.79 -4.41
CA LYS A 397 -34.90 -20.05 -3.24
C LYS A 397 -34.56 -21.30 -2.43
N ASP A 398 -33.82 -22.26 -2.98
CA ASP A 398 -33.47 -23.52 -2.30
C ASP A 398 -31.95 -23.72 -2.12
N TRP A 399 -31.16 -22.72 -2.46
CA TRP A 399 -29.71 -22.83 -2.37
C TRP A 399 -29.21 -22.76 -0.92
N LYS A 400 -28.18 -23.57 -0.62
CA LYS A 400 -27.50 -23.65 0.67
C LYS A 400 -25.98 -23.61 0.50
N HIS A 401 -25.31 -22.78 1.27
CA HIS A 401 -23.86 -22.68 1.29
C HIS A 401 -23.25 -23.42 2.50
N LEU A 402 -22.44 -24.45 2.23
CA LEU A 402 -21.93 -25.36 3.26
C LEU A 402 -20.61 -24.89 3.91
N ASN A 403 -19.82 -24.08 3.21
CA ASN A 403 -18.44 -23.80 3.59
C ASN A 403 -18.21 -22.45 4.27
N LEU A 404 -19.03 -21.44 3.97
CA LEU A 404 -18.93 -20.09 4.54
C LEU A 404 -18.97 -20.17 6.06
N LYS A 405 -17.93 -19.68 6.73
CA LYS A 405 -17.76 -19.73 8.19
C LYS A 405 -17.90 -18.37 8.85
N LEU A 406 -17.46 -17.31 8.17
CA LEU A 406 -17.41 -15.97 8.71
C LEU A 406 -18.07 -14.96 7.75
N LEU A 407 -19.02 -14.20 8.29
CA LEU A 407 -19.54 -12.99 7.67
C LEU A 407 -19.08 -11.79 8.49
N VAL A 408 -18.41 -10.83 7.85
CA VAL A 408 -18.03 -9.56 8.46
C VAL A 408 -18.86 -8.46 7.80
N MET A 409 -19.52 -7.64 8.61
CA MET A 409 -20.30 -6.50 8.12
C MET A 409 -19.95 -5.22 8.87
N ALA A 410 -19.92 -4.10 8.15
CA ALA A 410 -19.86 -2.75 8.71
C ALA A 410 -20.77 -1.80 7.93
N GLY A 411 -21.23 -0.73 8.58
CA GLY A 411 -22.19 0.23 8.02
C GLY A 411 -23.60 -0.29 8.21
N PHE A 412 -24.22 0.14 9.30
CA PHE A 412 -25.50 -0.37 9.82
C PHE A 412 -26.64 0.64 9.65
N GLU A 413 -26.46 1.62 8.75
CA GLU A 413 -27.57 2.41 8.23
C GLU A 413 -28.62 1.49 7.59
N GLU A 414 -29.91 1.88 7.67
CA GLU A 414 -31.05 1.05 7.23
C GLU A 414 -31.14 -0.28 8.01
N GLU A 415 -31.27 -0.21 9.36
CA GLU A 415 -31.23 -1.37 10.26
C GLU A 415 -32.10 -2.55 9.81
N ASP A 416 -33.30 -2.28 9.28
CA ASP A 416 -34.22 -3.33 8.82
C ASP A 416 -33.70 -4.06 7.57
N LYS A 417 -33.15 -3.32 6.58
CA LYS A 417 -32.53 -3.91 5.39
C LYS A 417 -31.33 -4.77 5.77
N VAL A 418 -30.48 -4.25 6.67
CA VAL A 418 -29.31 -4.98 7.15
C VAL A 418 -29.71 -6.23 7.93
N THR A 419 -30.70 -6.12 8.81
CA THR A 419 -31.21 -7.26 9.59
C THR A 419 -31.75 -8.33 8.66
N ASN A 420 -32.58 -7.97 7.68
CA ASN A 420 -33.15 -8.92 6.72
C ASN A 420 -32.07 -9.60 5.86
N TYR A 421 -31.06 -8.85 5.44
CA TYR A 421 -29.92 -9.41 4.71
C TYR A 421 -29.09 -10.39 5.55
N LEU A 422 -28.84 -10.06 6.83
CA LEU A 422 -28.14 -10.96 7.77
C LEU A 422 -28.97 -12.22 8.05
N ARG A 423 -30.30 -12.10 8.21
CA ARG A 423 -31.21 -13.25 8.32
C ARG A 423 -31.08 -14.18 7.11
N LEU A 424 -31.08 -13.60 5.91
CA LEU A 424 -30.92 -14.35 4.68
C LEU A 424 -29.58 -15.12 4.66
N PHE A 425 -28.47 -14.53 5.11
CA PHE A 425 -27.21 -15.26 5.28
C PHE A 425 -27.31 -16.41 6.28
N MET A 426 -27.98 -16.21 7.42
CA MET A 426 -28.15 -17.25 8.43
C MET A 426 -29.00 -18.42 7.93
N GLU A 427 -30.00 -18.15 7.09
CA GLU A 427 -30.85 -19.17 6.45
C GLU A 427 -30.10 -19.95 5.36
N ARG A 428 -29.33 -19.23 4.53
CA ARG A 428 -28.70 -19.79 3.33
C ARG A 428 -27.36 -20.46 3.62
N ALA A 429 -26.53 -19.85 4.47
CA ALA A 429 -25.21 -20.37 4.79
C ALA A 429 -25.27 -21.30 6.00
N VAL A 430 -25.71 -22.54 5.79
CA VAL A 430 -25.79 -23.57 6.85
C VAL A 430 -24.44 -23.86 7.52
N GLY A 431 -23.34 -23.56 6.85
CA GLY A 431 -21.99 -23.68 7.41
C GLY A 431 -21.53 -22.54 8.31
N LEU A 432 -22.31 -21.45 8.40
CA LEU A 432 -21.94 -20.19 9.04
C LEU A 432 -21.73 -20.40 10.55
N LYS A 433 -20.59 -19.92 11.05
CA LYS A 433 -20.21 -20.07 12.46
C LYS A 433 -20.20 -18.74 13.19
N ARG A 434 -19.82 -17.66 12.50
CA ARG A 434 -19.63 -16.34 13.12
C ARG A 434 -20.11 -15.21 12.22
N ILE A 435 -20.77 -14.23 12.83
CA ILE A 435 -21.06 -12.92 12.25
C ILE A 435 -20.34 -11.86 13.08
N GLU A 436 -19.51 -11.05 12.44
CA GLU A 436 -18.83 -9.91 13.05
C GLU A 436 -19.48 -8.60 12.60
N LEU A 437 -20.06 -7.87 13.54
CA LEU A 437 -20.62 -6.53 13.33
C LEU A 437 -19.58 -5.50 13.74
N ARG A 438 -18.85 -4.93 12.78
CA ARG A 438 -17.73 -4.02 13.01
C ARG A 438 -18.16 -2.57 13.02
N GLY A 439 -17.62 -1.80 13.96
CA GLY A 439 -17.89 -0.36 13.99
C GLY A 439 -17.31 0.39 12.80
N LYS A 440 -17.65 1.67 12.70
CA LYS A 440 -17.02 2.58 11.74
C LYS A 440 -15.50 2.65 11.96
N HIS A 441 -14.75 2.62 10.86
CA HIS A 441 -13.31 2.84 10.92
C HIS A 441 -13.01 4.34 11.15
N PRO A 442 -12.05 4.67 12.02
CA PRO A 442 -11.63 6.05 12.22
C PRO A 442 -11.08 6.62 10.92
N CYS A 443 -11.40 7.88 10.63
CA CYS A 443 -10.87 8.61 9.48
C CYS A 443 -10.19 9.88 9.98
N ASP A 444 -8.90 10.02 9.71
CA ASP A 444 -8.12 11.17 10.17
C ASP A 444 -8.71 12.50 9.68
N LYS A 445 -9.28 12.52 8.46
CA LYS A 445 -9.94 13.71 7.91
C LYS A 445 -11.25 14.03 8.62
N CYS A 446 -12.02 13.04 9.05
CA CYS A 446 -13.28 13.27 9.76
C CYS A 446 -13.06 13.56 11.25
N ASN A 447 -12.06 12.93 11.87
CA ASN A 447 -11.62 13.24 13.23
C ASN A 447 -11.19 14.71 13.37
N ALA A 448 -10.66 15.31 12.29
CA ALA A 448 -10.27 16.71 12.26
C ALA A 448 -11.42 17.70 11.99
N MET A 449 -12.57 17.24 11.46
CA MET A 449 -13.66 18.14 11.05
C MET A 449 -14.66 18.45 12.16
N ASP A 450 -14.97 17.50 13.05
CA ASP A 450 -15.84 17.71 14.23
C ASP A 450 -15.83 16.47 15.15
N LEU A 451 -15.18 16.57 16.32
CA LEU A 451 -15.05 15.45 17.27
C LEU A 451 -16.38 15.07 17.94
N GLU A 452 -17.31 16.02 18.14
CA GLU A 452 -18.60 15.75 18.80
C GLU A 452 -19.57 15.04 17.87
N LEU A 453 -19.61 15.46 16.61
CA LEU A 453 -20.40 14.82 15.57
C LEU A 453 -19.91 13.39 15.28
N GLU A 454 -18.59 13.18 15.24
CA GLU A 454 -18.01 11.85 15.05
C GLU A 454 -18.27 10.94 16.27
N SER A 455 -18.15 11.47 17.49
CA SER A 455 -18.51 10.77 18.73
C SER A 455 -19.98 10.33 18.72
N THR A 456 -20.89 11.23 18.36
CA THR A 456 -22.32 10.94 18.28
C THR A 456 -22.62 9.86 17.22
N ARG A 457 -22.01 9.97 16.04
CA ARG A 457 -22.14 8.95 14.97
C ARG A 457 -21.62 7.59 15.39
N SER A 458 -20.50 7.55 16.11
CA SER A 458 -19.93 6.33 16.67
C SER A 458 -20.86 5.68 17.70
N LEU A 459 -21.49 6.48 18.57
CA LEU A 459 -22.48 6.00 19.54
C LEU A 459 -23.73 5.44 18.85
N VAL A 460 -24.23 6.14 17.82
CA VAL A 460 -25.39 5.68 17.03
C VAL A 460 -25.08 4.36 16.32
N ASP A 461 -23.94 4.27 15.64
CA ASP A 461 -23.47 3.03 15.00
C ASP A 461 -23.36 1.88 16.00
N LYS A 462 -22.76 2.14 17.17
CA LYS A 462 -22.66 1.15 18.24
C LYS A 462 -24.06 0.69 18.67
N ALA A 463 -24.99 1.60 18.94
CA ALA A 463 -26.35 1.26 19.34
C ALA A 463 -27.09 0.43 18.28
N SER A 464 -26.96 0.79 17.00
CA SER A 464 -27.51 0.02 15.87
C SER A 464 -26.99 -1.41 15.84
N ARG A 465 -25.69 -1.63 16.05
CA ARG A 465 -25.11 -2.98 16.11
C ARG A 465 -25.67 -3.82 17.24
N TYR A 466 -25.91 -3.23 18.42
CA TYR A 466 -26.55 -3.92 19.54
C TYR A 466 -28.01 -4.29 19.23
N ARG A 467 -28.80 -3.36 18.67
CA ARG A 467 -30.19 -3.63 18.27
C ARG A 467 -30.30 -4.73 17.22
N ILE A 468 -29.46 -4.69 16.18
CA ILE A 468 -29.43 -5.72 15.14
C ILE A 468 -29.06 -7.07 15.74
N LYS A 469 -28.04 -7.12 16.59
CA LYS A 469 -27.67 -8.36 17.29
C LYS A 469 -28.84 -8.91 18.10
N GLU A 470 -29.51 -8.08 18.90
CA GLU A 470 -30.65 -8.48 19.74
C GLU A 470 -31.78 -9.09 18.89
N ARG A 471 -32.17 -8.41 17.79
CA ARG A 471 -33.18 -8.89 16.85
C ARG A 471 -32.81 -10.26 16.24
N LEU A 472 -31.56 -10.44 15.84
CA LEU A 472 -31.09 -11.72 15.26
C LEU A 472 -31.04 -12.84 16.30
N THR A 473 -30.66 -12.54 17.55
CA THR A 473 -30.57 -13.56 18.61
C THR A 473 -31.93 -14.04 19.14
N HIS A 474 -32.98 -13.24 19.00
CA HIS A 474 -34.32 -13.61 19.46
C HIS A 474 -35.00 -14.67 18.58
N GLU A 475 -34.63 -14.73 17.30
CA GLU A 475 -35.30 -15.57 16.28
C GLU A 475 -34.49 -16.81 15.89
N PHE A 476 -33.16 -16.78 15.99
CA PHE A 476 -32.29 -17.90 15.61
C PHE A 476 -31.66 -18.57 16.83
N SER A 477 -31.78 -19.90 16.90
CA SER A 477 -31.11 -20.71 17.93
C SER A 477 -29.57 -20.61 17.80
N LEU A 478 -28.86 -20.81 18.91
CA LEU A 478 -27.45 -20.50 19.24
C LEU A 478 -26.33 -21.02 18.29
N SER A 479 -26.62 -21.50 17.07
CA SER A 479 -25.62 -22.10 16.18
C SER A 479 -24.62 -21.09 15.59
N VAL A 480 -25.02 -19.84 15.39
CA VAL A 480 -24.17 -18.78 14.84
C VAL A 480 -23.77 -17.78 15.92
N LYS A 481 -22.47 -17.60 16.15
CA LYS A 481 -21.95 -16.63 17.13
C LYS A 481 -21.96 -15.21 16.54
N ILE A 482 -22.72 -14.29 17.14
CA ILE A 482 -22.74 -12.88 16.74
C ILE A 482 -21.87 -12.03 17.69
N THR A 483 -20.81 -11.45 17.15
CA THR A 483 -19.86 -10.59 17.87
C THR A 483 -19.91 -9.15 17.38
N ILE A 484 -19.91 -8.21 18.31
CA ILE A 484 -19.78 -6.77 18.05
C ILE A 484 -18.30 -6.45 18.28
N CYS A 485 -17.63 -5.91 17.25
CA CYS A 485 -16.18 -5.65 17.25
C CYS A 485 -15.86 -4.17 17.25
#